data_AF-A0A3L6QUK6-F1
#
_entry.id   AF-A0A3L6QUK6-F1
#
_cell.length_a   1.000
_cell.length_b   1.000
_cell.length_c   1.000
_cell.angle_alpha   90.00
_cell.angle_beta   90.00
_cell.angle_gamma   90.00
#
_symmetry.space_group_name_H-M   'P 1'
#
loop_
_entity.id
_entity.type
_entity.pdbx_description
1 polymer ?
#
loop_
_entity_poly.entity_id
_entity_poly.type
_entity_poly.pdbx_seq_one_letter_code
_entity_poly.pdbx_strand_id
1 'polypeptide(L)'
;MSRNRYILLLASDPCYAAFHDKEWGVPVHDDKKLFEMLTLSGALAEMAWPAILSKRDTFREVFMDFDPLLVAKLNEKKFLAPSSPASSLLSEYRLRIIIENARELLKVIEEFGSFDSYCWSFLGNKPMVGRYRHMREVPLRTAKADAISQDLMRRGFLGVGPTVVYAFMQAVGMANDHLVTCYRFEECCDIKDAAATDGYGDSCKPAAVSEQEVSMLCGLVQCVGLEPSRAATVISIS
;
A
#
# COMPACT_ATOMS: atom_id res chain seq x y z
N MET A 1 -28.53 7.78 8.98
CA MET A 1 -28.54 7.66 7.51
C MET A 1 -27.37 6.79 7.10
N SER A 2 -27.62 5.66 6.44
CA SER A 2 -26.55 4.76 5.98
C SER A 2 -25.78 5.45 4.85
N ARG A 3 -24.51 5.80 5.07
CA ARG A 3 -23.64 6.34 4.03
C ARG A 3 -23.21 5.20 3.12
N ASN A 4 -23.31 5.41 1.82
CA ASN A 4 -23.09 4.36 0.85
C ASN A 4 -21.59 4.07 0.66
N ARG A 5 -21.05 3.15 1.46
CA ARG A 5 -19.68 2.63 1.35
C ARG A 5 -19.71 1.44 0.38
N TYR A 6 -19.38 1.67 -0.89
CA TYR A 6 -19.49 0.63 -1.91
C TYR A 6 -18.32 -0.36 -1.97
N ILE A 7 -17.40 -0.36 -0.99
CA ILE A 7 -16.54 -1.52 -0.73
C ILE A 7 -17.38 -2.59 -0.02
N LEU A 8 -18.23 -3.22 -0.81
CA LEU A 8 -19.48 -3.88 -0.39
C LEU A 8 -19.33 -5.23 0.35
N LEU A 9 -18.14 -5.63 0.77
CA LEU A 9 -17.95 -6.86 1.56
C LEU A 9 -17.12 -6.68 2.84
N LEU A 10 -16.45 -5.54 3.04
CA LEU A 10 -15.60 -5.27 4.20
C LEU A 10 -16.10 -4.12 5.08
N ALA A 11 -17.28 -3.55 4.76
CA ALA A 11 -17.90 -2.45 5.50
C ALA A 11 -18.23 -2.78 6.98
N SER A 12 -18.12 -4.05 7.38
CA SER A 12 -18.31 -4.51 8.76
C SER A 12 -17.08 -4.33 9.64
N ASP A 13 -15.87 -4.21 9.06
CA ASP A 13 -14.64 -3.99 9.83
C ASP A 13 -14.48 -2.50 10.14
N PRO A 14 -14.49 -2.09 11.43
CA PRO A 14 -14.43 -0.68 11.80
C PRO A 14 -13.15 0.02 11.30
N CYS A 15 -12.01 -0.67 11.31
CA CYS A 15 -10.73 -0.11 10.88
C CYS A 15 -10.72 0.15 9.37
N TYR A 16 -11.22 -0.79 8.58
CA TYR A 16 -11.33 -0.67 7.14
C TYR A 16 -12.34 0.40 6.72
N ALA A 17 -13.48 0.49 7.41
CA ALA A 17 -14.47 1.55 7.19
C ALA A 17 -13.89 2.94 7.51
N ALA A 18 -13.16 3.08 8.61
CA ALA A 18 -12.50 4.33 8.97
C ALA A 18 -11.42 4.73 7.94
N PHE A 19 -10.61 3.77 7.50
CA PHE A 19 -9.62 3.98 6.46
C PHE A 19 -10.26 4.44 5.13
N HIS A 20 -11.33 3.79 4.68
CA HIS A 20 -12.11 4.22 3.52
C HIS A 20 -12.66 5.65 3.67
N ASP A 21 -13.26 5.94 4.82
CA ASP A 21 -13.98 7.19 5.06
C ASP A 21 -13.05 8.39 5.24
N LYS A 22 -11.84 8.18 5.77
CA LYS A 22 -10.94 9.27 6.19
C LYS A 22 -9.66 9.36 5.36
N GLU A 23 -9.18 8.26 4.78
CA GLU A 23 -7.82 8.20 4.21
C GLU A 23 -7.80 7.76 2.75
N TRP A 24 -8.53 6.71 2.37
CA TRP A 24 -8.42 6.12 1.04
C TRP A 24 -8.93 7.08 -0.05
N GLY A 25 -8.11 7.27 -1.08
CA GLY A 25 -8.38 8.21 -2.17
C GLY A 25 -8.13 9.70 -1.80
N VAL A 26 -7.67 10.01 -0.59
CA VAL A 26 -7.31 11.38 -0.19
C VAL A 26 -5.85 11.64 -0.56
N PRO A 27 -5.53 12.74 -1.29
CA PRO A 27 -4.16 13.09 -1.64
C PRO A 27 -3.25 13.21 -0.40
N VAL A 28 -2.10 12.54 -0.43
CA VAL A 28 -1.07 12.61 0.61
C VAL A 28 0.21 13.23 0.03
N HIS A 29 0.79 14.16 0.79
CA HIS A 29 2.04 14.84 0.45
C HIS A 29 3.15 14.73 1.51
N ASP A 30 2.95 13.92 2.56
CA ASP A 30 3.96 13.65 3.58
C ASP A 30 4.78 12.39 3.24
N ASP A 31 6.11 12.51 3.17
CA ASP A 31 7.02 11.43 2.75
C ASP A 31 6.97 10.20 3.67
N LYS A 32 6.83 10.39 4.99
CA LYS A 32 6.73 9.27 5.95
C LYS A 32 5.46 8.50 5.73
N LYS A 33 4.34 9.20 5.56
CA LYS A 33 3.05 8.60 5.22
C LYS A 33 3.07 7.90 3.88
N LEU A 34 3.68 8.49 2.86
CA LEU A 34 3.84 7.85 1.54
C LEU A 34 4.66 6.55 1.66
N PHE A 35 5.76 6.56 2.43
CA PHE A 35 6.56 5.37 2.68
C PHE A 35 5.80 4.30 3.48
N GLU A 36 5.04 4.70 4.51
CA GLU A 36 4.14 3.81 5.23
C GLU A 36 3.16 3.14 4.26
N MET A 37 2.44 3.93 3.46
CA MET A 37 1.40 3.39 2.59
C MET A 37 1.96 2.51 1.47
N LEU A 38 3.16 2.81 0.95
CA LEU A 38 3.85 1.92 0.01
C LEU A 38 4.20 0.58 0.67
N THR A 39 4.71 0.63 1.91
CA THR A 39 5.04 -0.56 2.70
C THR A 39 3.81 -1.41 2.98
N LEU A 40 2.72 -0.80 3.45
CA LEU A 40 1.46 -1.49 3.74
C LEU A 40 0.83 -2.06 2.46
N SER A 41 0.94 -1.36 1.33
CA SER A 41 0.51 -1.90 0.03
C SER A 41 1.34 -3.11 -0.39
N GLY A 42 2.64 -3.15 -0.07
CA GLY A 42 3.49 -4.31 -0.26
C GLY A 42 3.12 -5.51 0.62
N ALA A 43 2.60 -5.26 1.83
CA ALA A 43 2.11 -6.29 2.75
C ALA A 43 0.86 -7.02 2.23
N LEU A 44 0.18 -6.49 1.21
CA LEU A 44 -0.96 -7.16 0.56
C LEU A 44 -0.61 -8.52 -0.06
N ALA A 45 0.68 -8.81 -0.26
CA ALA A 45 1.11 -10.14 -0.69
C ALA A 45 1.03 -11.21 0.40
N GLU A 46 0.88 -10.82 1.67
CA GLU A 46 0.84 -11.74 2.82
C GLU A 46 -0.45 -11.62 3.62
N MET A 47 -1.16 -10.49 3.55
CA MET A 47 -2.38 -10.27 4.32
C MET A 47 -3.31 -9.21 3.70
N ALA A 48 -4.61 -9.30 3.95
CA ALA A 48 -5.59 -8.34 3.45
C ALA A 48 -5.61 -7.04 4.26
N TRP A 49 -6.11 -5.95 3.65
CA TRP A 49 -6.21 -4.63 4.28
C TRP A 49 -6.80 -4.61 5.70
N PRO A 50 -7.92 -5.28 6.04
CA PRO A 50 -8.43 -5.29 7.42
C PRO A 50 -7.41 -5.83 8.44
N ALA A 51 -6.66 -6.88 8.08
CA ALA A 51 -5.60 -7.43 8.93
C ALA A 51 -4.39 -6.49 9.05
N ILE A 52 -4.06 -5.78 7.96
CA ILE A 52 -3.01 -4.75 7.98
C ILE A 52 -3.42 -3.59 8.88
N LEU A 53 -4.64 -3.06 8.69
CA LEU A 53 -5.15 -1.90 9.39
C LEU A 53 -5.38 -2.16 10.89
N SER A 54 -5.80 -3.38 11.25
CA SER A 54 -5.92 -3.78 12.67
C SER A 54 -4.57 -3.86 13.40
N LYS A 55 -3.47 -4.10 12.66
CA LYS A 55 -2.09 -4.15 13.19
C LYS A 55 -1.30 -2.86 12.94
N ARG A 56 -1.94 -1.82 12.39
CA ARG A 56 -1.25 -0.63 11.86
C ARG A 56 -0.42 0.11 12.91
N ASP A 57 -0.90 0.18 14.14
CA ASP A 57 -0.14 0.80 15.23
C ASP A 57 1.10 -0.02 15.59
N THR A 58 1.00 -1.35 15.59
CA THR A 58 2.17 -2.24 15.74
C THR A 58 3.15 -2.08 14.58
N PHE A 59 2.67 -1.92 13.35
CA PHE A 59 3.53 -1.58 12.20
C PHE A 59 4.31 -0.28 12.46
N ARG A 60 3.63 0.78 12.91
CA ARG A 60 4.27 2.07 13.22
C ARG A 60 5.32 1.94 14.32
N GLU A 61 5.01 1.24 15.40
CA GLU A 61 5.97 0.97 16.48
C GLU A 61 7.21 0.20 15.98
N VAL A 62 7.01 -0.87 15.21
CA VAL A 62 8.08 -1.72 14.68
C VAL A 62 8.98 -0.98 13.70
N PHE A 63 8.39 -0.13 12.85
CA PHE A 63 9.08 0.62 11.80
C PHE A 63 9.35 2.09 12.18
N MET A 64 9.37 2.42 13.47
CA MET A 64 9.71 3.75 13.99
C MET A 64 8.94 4.89 13.29
N ASP A 65 7.60 4.77 13.27
CA ASP A 65 6.66 5.66 12.58
C ASP A 65 6.98 5.85 11.09
N PHE A 66 7.60 4.83 10.48
CA PHE A 66 8.04 4.83 9.09
C PHE A 66 8.97 6.00 8.75
N ASP A 67 9.79 6.45 9.70
CA ASP A 67 10.88 7.38 9.39
C ASP A 67 11.95 6.66 8.56
N PRO A 68 12.16 7.04 7.29
CA PRO A 68 13.07 6.30 6.42
C PRO A 68 14.53 6.36 6.90
N LEU A 69 14.94 7.42 7.60
CA LEU A 69 16.29 7.52 8.16
C LEU A 69 16.52 6.50 9.28
N LEU A 70 15.48 6.22 10.07
CA LEU A 70 15.54 5.27 11.17
C LEU A 70 15.42 3.83 10.66
N VAL A 71 14.46 3.58 9.76
CA VAL A 71 14.23 2.26 9.17
C VAL A 71 15.45 1.77 8.38
N ALA A 72 16.09 2.65 7.60
CA ALA A 72 17.29 2.31 6.84
C ALA A 72 18.48 1.85 7.72
N LYS A 73 18.49 2.25 9.00
CA LYS A 73 19.52 1.96 10.00
C LYS A 73 19.17 0.78 10.92
N LEU A 74 18.03 0.13 10.73
CA LEU A 74 17.66 -1.05 11.52
C LEU A 74 18.74 -2.13 11.41
N ASN A 75 19.16 -2.65 12.57
CA ASN A 75 20.08 -3.77 12.62
C ASN A 75 19.36 -5.04 12.17
N GLU A 76 19.63 -5.47 10.95
CA GLU A 76 18.96 -6.59 10.29
C GLU A 76 19.00 -7.88 11.12
N LYS A 77 20.15 -8.24 11.72
CA LYS A 77 20.27 -9.46 12.53
C LYS A 77 19.34 -9.45 13.74
N LYS A 78 19.22 -8.31 14.44
CA LYS A 78 18.33 -8.16 15.60
C LYS A 78 16.87 -8.07 15.16
N PHE A 79 16.62 -7.35 14.07
CA PHE A 79 15.28 -7.07 13.57
C PHE A 79 14.60 -8.30 12.96
N LEU A 80 15.36 -9.21 12.35
CA LEU A 80 14.85 -10.44 11.74
C LEU A 80 14.84 -11.62 12.71
N ALA A 81 15.26 -11.44 13.97
CA ALA A 81 15.25 -12.52 14.94
C ALA A 81 13.82 -13.05 15.15
N PRO A 82 13.60 -14.37 15.30
CA PRO A 82 12.25 -14.93 15.48
C PRO A 82 11.48 -14.35 16.67
N SER A 83 12.18 -13.89 17.71
CA SER A 83 11.59 -13.25 18.90
C SER A 83 11.32 -11.75 18.74
N SER A 84 11.66 -11.15 17.61
CA SER A 84 11.38 -9.74 17.35
C SER A 84 9.86 -9.52 17.17
N PRO A 85 9.31 -8.36 17.56
CA PRO A 85 7.91 -8.05 17.25
C PRO A 85 7.62 -8.03 15.73
N ALA A 86 8.63 -7.68 14.92
CA ALA A 86 8.53 -7.63 13.46
C ALA A 86 8.20 -8.98 12.81
N SER A 87 8.73 -10.09 13.35
CA SER A 87 8.50 -11.44 12.84
C SER A 87 7.03 -11.89 12.93
N SER A 88 6.24 -11.25 13.83
CA SER A 88 4.80 -11.49 13.96
C SER A 88 3.95 -10.72 12.93
N LEU A 89 4.55 -9.72 12.28
CA LEU A 89 3.87 -8.89 11.28
C LEU A 89 4.05 -9.44 9.87
N LEU A 90 5.28 -9.76 9.46
CA LEU A 90 5.59 -10.12 8.08
C LEU A 90 6.69 -11.17 8.01
N SER A 91 6.77 -11.88 6.89
CA SER A 91 7.86 -12.79 6.62
C SER A 91 9.21 -12.09 6.63
N GLU A 92 10.27 -12.83 6.96
CA GLU A 92 11.65 -12.32 6.94
C GLU A 92 12.00 -11.66 5.59
N TYR A 93 11.54 -12.24 4.49
CA TYR A 93 11.73 -11.69 3.15
C TYR A 93 11.13 -10.29 3.00
N ARG A 94 9.90 -10.08 3.48
CA ARG A 94 9.25 -8.76 3.43
C ARG A 94 9.91 -7.75 4.37
N LEU A 95 10.34 -8.18 5.55
CA LEU A 95 11.05 -7.32 6.49
C LEU A 95 12.35 -6.77 5.88
N ARG A 96 13.12 -7.62 5.17
CA ARG A 96 14.34 -7.20 4.45
C ARG A 96 14.04 -6.17 3.35
N ILE A 97 12.97 -6.39 2.58
CA ILE A 97 12.51 -5.46 1.54
C ILE A 97 12.23 -4.07 2.13
N ILE A 98 11.57 -3.99 3.28
CA ILE A 98 11.22 -2.70 3.89
C ILE A 98 12.47 -1.91 4.29
N ILE A 99 13.47 -2.58 4.87
CA ILE A 99 14.75 -1.96 5.23
C ILE A 99 15.48 -1.45 3.98
N GLU A 100 15.52 -2.26 2.91
CA GLU A 100 16.19 -1.87 1.67
C GLU A 100 15.46 -0.73 0.96
N ASN A 101 14.13 -0.79 0.88
CA ASN A 101 13.32 0.28 0.31
C ASN A 101 13.49 1.60 1.07
N ALA A 102 13.68 1.57 2.40
CA ALA A 102 13.99 2.78 3.16
C ALA A 102 15.33 3.41 2.72
N ARG A 103 16.36 2.59 2.41
CA ARG A 103 17.65 3.09 1.91
C ARG A 103 17.51 3.70 0.53
N GLU A 104 16.78 3.06 -0.37
CA GLU A 104 16.54 3.58 -1.72
C GLU A 104 15.65 4.83 -1.70
N LEU A 105 14.70 4.93 -0.76
CA LEU A 105 13.91 6.13 -0.55
C LEU A 105 14.77 7.34 -0.21
N LEU A 106 15.79 7.18 0.65
CA LEU A 106 16.67 8.30 1.01
C LEU A 106 17.44 8.84 -0.21
N LYS A 107 17.83 7.97 -1.16
CA LYS A 107 18.47 8.41 -2.41
C LYS A 107 17.48 9.15 -3.31
N VAL A 108 16.23 8.70 -3.37
CA VAL A 108 15.17 9.42 -4.09
C VAL A 108 14.93 10.80 -3.47
N ILE A 109 14.88 10.90 -2.14
CA ILE A 109 14.73 12.19 -1.44
C ILE A 109 15.93 13.10 -1.73
N GLU A 110 17.15 12.56 -1.78
CA GLU A 110 18.35 13.34 -2.14
C GLU A 110 18.29 13.86 -3.59
N GLU A 111 17.82 13.06 -4.54
CA GLU A 111 17.76 13.42 -5.96
C GLU A 111 16.58 14.35 -6.31
N PHE A 112 15.40 14.12 -5.71
CA PHE A 112 14.15 14.81 -6.06
C PHE A 112 13.68 15.83 -5.01
N GLY A 113 14.39 15.94 -3.88
CA GLY A 113 14.02 16.76 -2.74
C GLY A 113 13.00 16.11 -1.80
N SER A 114 12.04 15.36 -2.34
CA SER A 114 11.08 14.56 -1.55
C SER A 114 10.53 13.36 -2.33
N PHE A 115 10.05 12.35 -1.61
CA PHE A 115 9.37 11.21 -2.23
C PHE A 115 8.00 11.60 -2.82
N ASP A 116 7.33 12.56 -2.19
CA ASP A 116 6.16 13.26 -2.70
C ASP A 116 6.41 13.83 -4.11
N SER A 117 7.41 14.72 -4.24
CA SER A 117 7.74 15.37 -5.51
C SER A 117 8.07 14.33 -6.58
N TYR A 118 8.83 13.30 -6.21
CA TYR A 118 9.11 12.17 -7.09
C TYR A 118 7.83 11.50 -7.59
N CYS A 119 6.95 11.03 -6.70
CA CYS A 119 5.76 10.27 -7.09
C CYS A 119 4.76 11.11 -7.90
N TRP A 120 4.45 12.32 -7.44
CA TRP A 120 3.45 13.18 -8.08
C TRP A 120 3.92 13.75 -9.42
N SER A 121 5.23 13.83 -9.66
CA SER A 121 5.78 14.22 -10.97
C SER A 121 5.30 13.32 -12.12
N PHE A 122 5.12 12.01 -11.87
CA PHE A 122 4.61 11.07 -12.86
C PHE A 122 3.16 11.37 -13.26
N LEU A 123 2.40 12.05 -12.40
CA LEU A 123 1.00 12.40 -12.61
C LEU A 123 0.82 13.85 -13.09
N GLY A 124 1.90 14.62 -13.24
CA GLY A 124 1.79 16.07 -13.50
C GLY A 124 1.11 16.80 -12.34
N ASN A 125 1.34 16.34 -11.10
CA ASN A 125 0.82 16.90 -9.86
C ASN A 125 -0.72 16.98 -9.78
N LYS A 126 -1.42 16.03 -10.42
CA LYS A 126 -2.89 15.95 -10.37
C LYS A 126 -3.35 14.50 -10.18
N PRO A 127 -4.29 14.24 -9.26
CA PRO A 127 -4.87 12.91 -9.11
C PRO A 127 -5.52 12.40 -10.40
N MET A 128 -5.40 11.11 -10.64
CA MET A 128 -6.21 10.39 -11.62
C MET A 128 -7.64 10.23 -11.06
N VAL A 129 -8.66 10.40 -11.90
CA VAL A 129 -10.07 10.21 -11.49
C VAL A 129 -10.70 9.15 -12.38
N GLY A 130 -11.00 7.98 -11.82
CA GLY A 130 -11.50 6.82 -12.58
C GLY A 130 -12.94 6.94 -13.07
N ARG A 131 -13.83 7.59 -12.29
CA ARG A 131 -15.28 7.76 -12.57
C ARG A 131 -16.02 6.44 -12.85
N TYR A 132 -15.63 5.36 -12.19
CA TYR A 132 -16.24 4.04 -12.38
C TYR A 132 -17.63 3.94 -11.76
N ARG A 133 -18.55 3.22 -12.41
CA ARG A 133 -19.90 2.94 -11.88
C ARG A 133 -19.95 1.61 -11.13
N HIS A 134 -19.07 0.68 -11.50
CA HIS A 134 -19.04 -0.68 -10.96
C HIS A 134 -17.62 -1.11 -10.61
N MET A 135 -17.46 -1.88 -9.53
CA MET A 135 -16.13 -2.35 -9.06
C MET A 135 -15.35 -3.14 -10.11
N ARG A 136 -16.04 -3.93 -10.94
CA ARG A 136 -15.41 -4.70 -12.03
C ARG A 136 -14.76 -3.84 -13.12
N GLU A 137 -15.05 -2.54 -13.15
CA GLU A 137 -14.46 -1.58 -14.08
C GLU A 137 -13.15 -0.99 -13.54
N VAL A 138 -12.93 -1.07 -12.22
CA VAL A 138 -11.69 -0.60 -11.59
C VAL A 138 -10.55 -1.54 -12.00
N PRO A 139 -9.51 -1.04 -12.68
CA PRO A 139 -8.43 -1.89 -13.17
C PRO A 139 -7.54 -2.35 -12.01
N LEU A 140 -6.82 -3.46 -12.21
CA LEU A 140 -5.82 -3.93 -11.23
C LEU A 140 -4.50 -3.12 -11.28
N ARG A 141 -4.24 -2.45 -12.41
CA ARG A 141 -3.09 -1.56 -12.63
C ARG A 141 -3.37 -0.61 -13.79
N THR A 142 -2.58 0.45 -13.90
CA THR A 142 -2.67 1.45 -14.96
C THR A 142 -1.30 1.70 -15.60
N ALA A 143 -1.28 2.32 -16.78
CA ALA A 143 -0.02 2.70 -17.44
C ALA A 143 0.85 3.63 -16.57
N LYS A 144 0.23 4.48 -15.74
CA LYS A 144 0.95 5.33 -14.78
C LYS A 144 1.57 4.50 -13.64
N ALA A 145 0.84 3.53 -13.11
CA ALA A 145 1.37 2.60 -12.11
C ALA A 145 2.51 1.74 -12.68
N ASP A 146 2.39 1.29 -13.94
CA ASP A 146 3.46 0.57 -14.63
C ASP A 146 4.73 1.42 -14.75
N ALA A 147 4.59 2.71 -15.11
CA ALA A 147 5.72 3.63 -15.23
C ALA A 147 6.42 3.89 -13.89
N ILE A 148 5.66 4.18 -12.83
CA ILE A 148 6.20 4.40 -11.48
C ILE A 148 6.87 3.12 -10.96
N SER A 149 6.22 1.97 -11.12
CA SER A 149 6.77 0.67 -10.71
C SER A 149 8.09 0.36 -11.40
N GLN A 150 8.17 0.55 -12.72
CA GLN A 150 9.40 0.35 -13.47
C GLN A 150 10.52 1.29 -13.02
N ASP A 151 10.21 2.54 -12.70
CA ASP A 151 11.21 3.50 -12.23
C ASP A 151 11.70 3.17 -10.82
N LEU A 152 10.78 2.85 -9.89
CA LEU A 152 11.13 2.37 -8.55
C LEU A 152 12.02 1.13 -8.60
N MET A 153 11.68 0.12 -9.42
CA MET A 153 12.51 -1.07 -9.59
C MET A 153 13.89 -0.74 -10.17
N ARG A 154 13.97 0.18 -11.14
CA ARG A 154 15.26 0.66 -11.69
C ARG A 154 16.11 1.38 -10.63
N ARG A 155 15.47 1.98 -9.63
CA ARG A 155 16.10 2.62 -8.47
C ARG A 155 16.41 1.66 -7.33
N GLY A 156 16.21 0.36 -7.50
CA GLY A 156 16.56 -0.65 -6.50
C GLY A 156 15.45 -0.99 -5.50
N PHE A 157 14.27 -0.36 -5.59
CA PHE A 157 13.15 -0.76 -4.75
C PHE A 157 12.71 -2.19 -5.07
N LEU A 158 12.40 -2.94 -4.03
CA LEU A 158 11.97 -4.33 -4.09
C LEU A 158 10.49 -4.47 -3.74
N GLY A 159 9.82 -5.46 -4.33
CA GLY A 159 8.42 -5.77 -4.02
C GLY A 159 7.41 -4.70 -4.46
N VAL A 160 7.80 -3.80 -5.36
CA VAL A 160 7.01 -2.67 -5.89
C VAL A 160 6.47 -2.94 -7.31
N GLY A 161 5.90 -4.13 -7.53
CA GLY A 161 5.28 -4.47 -8.82
C GLY A 161 4.07 -3.57 -9.15
N PRO A 162 3.63 -3.50 -10.42
CA PRO A 162 2.62 -2.52 -10.82
C PRO A 162 1.29 -2.58 -10.07
N THR A 163 0.85 -3.76 -9.67
CA THR A 163 -0.37 -3.93 -8.84
C THR A 163 -0.18 -3.35 -7.44
N VAL A 164 0.99 -3.54 -6.81
CA VAL A 164 1.32 -2.97 -5.50
C VAL A 164 1.37 -1.45 -5.60
N VAL A 165 2.02 -0.93 -6.64
CA VAL A 165 2.11 0.52 -6.89
C VAL A 165 0.73 1.11 -7.15
N TYR A 166 -0.15 0.42 -7.88
CA TYR A 166 -1.50 0.92 -8.09
C TYR A 166 -2.35 0.92 -6.81
N ALA A 167 -2.24 -0.13 -5.98
CA ALA A 167 -2.88 -0.15 -4.67
C ALA A 167 -2.38 1.00 -3.77
N PHE A 168 -1.07 1.29 -3.80
CA PHE A 168 -0.47 2.45 -3.15
C PHE A 168 -1.07 3.75 -3.68
N MET A 169 -1.11 3.95 -5.00
CA MET A 169 -1.65 5.15 -5.63
C MET A 169 -3.11 5.41 -5.24
N GLN A 170 -3.93 4.37 -5.17
CA GLN A 170 -5.32 4.46 -4.69
C GLN A 170 -5.37 4.84 -3.20
N ALA A 171 -4.53 4.21 -2.39
CA ALA A 171 -4.50 4.42 -0.96
C ALA A 171 -4.06 5.84 -0.56
N VAL A 172 -3.21 6.50 -1.36
CA VAL A 172 -2.68 7.85 -1.10
C VAL A 172 -3.29 8.94 -1.97
N GLY A 173 -4.39 8.64 -2.66
CA GLY A 173 -5.14 9.63 -3.45
C GLY A 173 -4.45 10.13 -4.71
N MET A 174 -3.40 9.44 -5.20
CA MET A 174 -2.91 9.63 -6.57
C MET A 174 -3.92 9.10 -7.59
N ALA A 175 -4.76 8.15 -7.21
CA ALA A 175 -5.93 7.69 -7.96
C ALA A 175 -7.19 7.75 -7.09
N ASN A 176 -8.15 8.58 -7.47
CA ASN A 176 -9.50 8.56 -6.92
C ASN A 176 -10.36 7.55 -7.70
N ASP A 177 -10.40 6.33 -7.16
CA ASP A 177 -11.17 5.20 -7.68
C ASP A 177 -12.40 4.87 -6.83
N HIS A 178 -12.84 5.82 -5.99
CA HIS A 178 -14.19 5.73 -5.42
C HIS A 178 -15.19 5.58 -6.58
N LEU A 179 -16.14 4.66 -6.45
CA LEU A 179 -17.23 4.59 -7.43
C LEU A 179 -18.01 5.91 -7.40
N VAL A 180 -18.58 6.33 -8.53
CA VAL A 180 -19.36 7.57 -8.61
C VAL A 180 -20.58 7.60 -7.68
N THR A 181 -20.99 6.43 -7.17
CA THR A 181 -22.07 6.27 -6.19
C THR A 181 -21.60 6.27 -4.74
N CYS A 182 -20.29 6.24 -4.49
CA CYS A 182 -19.69 6.40 -3.16
C CYS A 182 -19.75 7.87 -2.75
N TYR A 183 -20.13 8.14 -1.51
CA TYR A 183 -20.23 9.51 -1.01
C TYR A 183 -18.88 10.25 -0.98
N ARG A 184 -17.76 9.51 -0.90
CA ARG A 184 -16.39 10.04 -0.93
C ARG A 184 -15.92 10.44 -2.32
N PHE A 185 -16.62 10.04 -3.39
CA PHE A 185 -16.14 10.28 -4.76
C PHE A 185 -15.99 11.77 -5.07
N GLU A 186 -17.06 12.54 -4.87
CA GLU A 186 -17.02 14.00 -5.08
C GLU A 186 -16.13 14.68 -4.02
N GLU A 187 -16.21 14.23 -2.76
CA GLU A 187 -15.36 14.78 -1.68
C GLU A 187 -13.87 14.69 -2.05
N CYS A 188 -13.39 13.56 -2.57
CA CYS A 188 -12.00 13.41 -3.00
C CYS A 188 -11.67 14.09 -4.33
N CYS A 189 -12.66 14.40 -5.18
CA CYS A 189 -12.44 15.22 -6.38
C CYS A 189 -12.22 16.71 -6.02
N ASP A 190 -12.86 17.17 -4.95
CA ASP A 190 -12.87 18.58 -4.55
C ASP A 190 -11.72 18.97 -3.60
N ILE A 191 -10.88 18.02 -3.19
CA ILE A 191 -9.68 18.30 -2.39
C ILE A 191 -8.69 19.06 -3.26
N LYS A 192 -8.74 20.40 -3.16
CA LYS A 192 -7.73 21.30 -3.70
C LYS A 192 -6.58 21.37 -2.72
N ASP A 193 -5.38 20.98 -3.17
CA ASP A 193 -4.07 21.20 -2.54
C ASP A 193 -4.14 21.42 -1.02
N ALA A 194 -4.63 20.42 -0.29
CA ALA A 194 -4.69 20.48 1.16
C ALA A 194 -3.29 20.22 1.70
N ALA A 195 -2.56 21.30 1.93
CA ALA A 195 -1.37 21.31 2.78
C ALA A 195 -1.71 20.63 4.12
N ALA A 196 -0.79 19.75 4.52
CA ALA A 196 -0.76 18.99 5.77
C ALA A 196 -1.69 19.51 6.88
N THR A 197 -2.71 18.72 7.23
CA THR A 197 -3.29 18.81 8.57
C THR A 197 -2.66 17.73 9.42
N ASP A 198 -1.80 18.16 10.33
CA ASP A 198 -1.23 17.39 11.43
C ASP A 198 -2.35 16.71 12.23
N GLY A 199 -2.29 15.38 12.32
CA GLY A 199 -3.32 14.60 13.01
C GLY A 199 -3.23 13.12 12.71
N TYR A 200 -2.03 12.55 12.79
CA TYR A 200 -1.83 11.12 12.67
C TYR A 200 -2.26 10.41 13.96
N GLY A 201 -3.53 10.07 14.06
CA GLY A 201 -4.01 9.39 15.26
C GLY A 201 -5.52 9.32 15.33
N ASP A 202 -6.09 8.31 14.68
CA ASP A 202 -7.37 7.78 15.16
C ASP A 202 -7.29 6.25 15.06
N SER A 203 -6.76 5.65 16.13
CA SER A 203 -6.65 4.20 16.29
C SER A 203 -8.05 3.60 16.35
N CYS A 204 -8.45 2.88 15.32
CA CYS A 204 -9.67 2.08 15.37
C CYS A 204 -9.34 0.74 16.04
N LYS A 205 -10.04 0.37 17.11
CA LYS A 205 -9.83 -0.91 17.78
C LYS A 205 -10.47 -2.03 16.94
N PRO A 206 -9.74 -3.13 16.66
CA PRO A 206 -10.28 -4.22 15.84
C PRO A 206 -11.44 -4.93 16.56
N ALA A 207 -12.45 -5.32 15.79
CA ALA A 207 -13.39 -6.35 16.22
C ALA A 207 -12.71 -7.72 16.07
N ALA A 208 -13.03 -8.69 16.94
CA ALA A 208 -12.53 -10.05 16.81
C ALA A 208 -13.14 -10.70 15.55
N VAL A 209 -12.35 -10.87 14.49
CA VAL A 209 -12.76 -11.56 13.26
C VAL A 209 -12.05 -12.90 13.19
N SER A 210 -12.80 -13.96 12.90
CA SER A 210 -12.29 -15.33 12.85
C SER A 210 -11.41 -15.57 11.62
N GLU A 211 -10.32 -16.33 11.78
CA GLU A 211 -9.33 -16.61 10.72
C GLU A 211 -9.93 -17.32 9.48
N GLN A 212 -11.09 -17.97 9.63
CA GLN A 212 -11.76 -18.70 8.55
C GLN A 212 -12.56 -17.82 7.58
N GLU A 213 -12.97 -16.61 7.98
CA GLU A 213 -13.71 -15.69 7.09
C GLU A 213 -12.78 -14.88 6.16
N VAL A 214 -11.49 -14.77 6.54
CA VAL A 214 -10.45 -14.06 5.75
C VAL A 214 -10.12 -14.78 4.44
N SER A 215 -10.34 -16.10 4.37
CA SER A 215 -9.95 -16.98 3.26
C SER A 215 -10.79 -16.80 1.98
N MET A 216 -12.01 -16.26 2.05
CA MET A 216 -12.85 -15.97 0.88
C MET A 216 -12.83 -14.49 0.44
N LEU A 217 -12.14 -13.61 1.19
CA LEU A 217 -12.08 -12.16 0.96
C LEU A 217 -10.90 -11.72 0.08
N CYS A 218 -10.15 -12.68 -0.47
CA CYS A 218 -8.99 -12.49 -1.37
C CYS A 218 -9.36 -12.00 -2.79
N GLY A 219 -10.52 -11.38 -2.94
CA GLY A 219 -11.17 -11.15 -4.24
C GLY A 219 -10.66 -9.98 -5.08
N LEU A 220 -9.65 -9.21 -4.65
CA LEU A 220 -9.09 -8.12 -5.48
C LEU A 220 -7.56 -7.94 -5.40
N VAL A 221 -6.82 -8.88 -4.81
CA VAL A 221 -5.37 -9.03 -5.05
C VAL A 221 -5.05 -10.53 -5.12
N GLN A 222 -5.42 -11.20 -6.22
CA GLN A 222 -4.81 -12.48 -6.56
C GLN A 222 -3.41 -12.23 -7.12
N CYS A 223 -2.42 -12.15 -6.22
CA CYS A 223 -1.02 -12.34 -6.55
C CYS A 223 -0.57 -13.74 -6.11
N VAL A 224 -1.10 -14.80 -6.72
CA VAL A 224 -0.38 -16.10 -6.78
C VAL A 224 -0.79 -16.86 -8.05
N GLY A 225 0.02 -16.75 -9.09
CA GLY A 225 0.19 -17.84 -10.04
C GLY A 225 1.46 -18.59 -9.62
N LEU A 226 1.32 -19.73 -8.94
CA LEU A 226 2.40 -20.69 -8.71
C LEU A 226 1.79 -22.10 -8.69
N GLU A 227 1.88 -22.79 -9.82
CA GLU A 227 1.98 -24.26 -9.87
C GLU A 227 3.41 -24.57 -10.36
N PRO A 228 4.26 -25.18 -9.53
CA PRO A 228 5.62 -25.57 -9.90
C PRO A 228 5.61 -26.98 -10.51
N SER A 229 5.39 -27.09 -11.83
CA SER A 229 5.79 -28.31 -12.54
C SER A 229 6.01 -28.07 -14.04
N ARG A 230 7.25 -27.74 -14.41
CA ARG A 230 7.90 -28.11 -15.69
C ARG A 230 9.35 -27.63 -15.72
N ALA A 231 10.15 -28.17 -14.80
CA ALA A 231 11.58 -28.31 -15.01
C ALA A 231 11.82 -29.77 -15.41
N ALA A 232 11.93 -30.04 -16.72
CA ALA A 232 12.59 -31.23 -17.27
C ALA A 232 12.73 -31.09 -18.79
N THR A 233 13.99 -30.96 -19.24
CA THR A 233 14.55 -31.44 -20.53
C THR A 233 14.03 -30.70 -21.78
N VAL A 234 14.83 -30.03 -22.62
CA VAL A 234 15.91 -30.57 -23.46
C VAL A 234 16.87 -29.42 -23.84
N ILE A 235 18.15 -29.54 -23.48
CA ILE A 235 19.27 -29.04 -24.28
C ILE A 235 20.21 -30.25 -24.41
N SER A 236 20.32 -30.81 -25.60
CA SER A 236 21.49 -31.57 -26.00
C SER A 236 22.03 -30.94 -27.26
N ILE A 237 23.23 -30.43 -27.12
CA ILE A 237 24.15 -30.06 -28.18
C ILE A 237 24.68 -31.38 -28.74
N SER A 238 24.49 -31.61 -30.04
CA SER A 238 25.35 -32.39 -30.94
C SER A 238 25.01 -31.95 -32.36
#